data_AF-A0A1F8V5H6-F1
#
_entry.id   AF-A0A1F8V5H6-F1
#
_cell.length_a   1.000
_cell.length_b   1.000
_cell.length_c   1.000
_cell.angle_alpha   90.00
_cell.angle_beta   90.00
_cell.angle_gamma   90.00
#
_symmetry.space_group_name_H-M   'P 1'
#
loop_
_entity.id
_entity.type
_entity.pdbx_description
1 polymer ?
#
loop_
_entity_poly.entity_id
_entity_poly.type
_entity_poly.pdbx_seq_one_letter_code
_entity_poly.pdbx_strand_id
1 'polypeptide(L)'
;MHNTITPKVHNRFDIEVTDAVTGKVKQKVTSYNIVLDQFFTKLLSRAAKLGYIHLGTGEGVPVVDRISMFAFLGARACTIEEVVKEYPVSYVRKKIVLAPSDFVGSRITEVGFGYSTSSSTAVTHSMLKDSEGNQIAINKTDTDVLTVYATFYLTFSNSQSGGYLLPAPGNNAIIAAVLEDSYTTVTNYIGAFGDYLTADEIKGKYYATKGGLTPTADLVNRKWTIPTSRWDYNAGNSHIVSAVGSPNYAVWQLPNPDIFPQIMLSNIAVGTGDGTTTEFACPIPKVVPSSESIRVNGVLLTKDIDYTIDFNNNSTEYPELFISANPNNCEVSGGYNASYSRVPFVVWGESVDPSRGIKSGSPIIYDFGSPILVNKLIIQAGCLSKNFSSYGTTTASIGVDYSTDGESWTNIYTSPVIDYSTISTDQWLTPTITARYWRLTTSSVNGFGGSSSSRIMFGYVSKGLTFTTPPAAGASIEMDCKINQPLKNENWVLDFGFSVQFSRG
;
A
#
# COMPACT_ATOMS: atom_id res chain seq x y z
N MET A 1 -4.53 12.58 9.91
CA MET A 1 -4.96 11.17 10.04
C MET A 1 -3.79 10.39 10.65
N HIS A 2 -3.97 9.63 11.73
CA HIS A 2 -2.86 8.90 12.39
C HIS A 2 -3.30 7.51 12.86
N ASN A 3 -2.72 6.47 12.26
CA ASN A 3 -3.00 5.08 12.59
C ASN A 3 -1.76 4.40 13.18
N THR A 4 -1.97 3.31 13.93
CA THR A 4 -0.89 2.56 14.55
C THR A 4 -0.94 1.08 14.16
N ILE A 5 0.16 0.57 13.63
CA ILE A 5 0.38 -0.86 13.40
C ILE A 5 0.97 -1.45 14.69
N THR A 6 0.48 -2.61 15.15
CA THR A 6 0.79 -3.17 16.47
C THR A 6 1.46 -4.57 16.41
N PRO A 7 2.70 -4.66 15.88
CA PRO A 7 3.45 -5.91 15.89
C PRO A 7 3.83 -6.37 17.31
N LYS A 8 3.85 -7.70 17.50
CA LYS A 8 4.28 -8.37 18.72
C LYS A 8 5.55 -9.18 18.50
N VAL A 9 6.46 -9.15 19.47
CA VAL A 9 7.72 -9.91 19.42
C VAL A 9 7.88 -10.84 20.61
N HIS A 10 8.36 -12.06 20.36
CA HIS A 10 8.72 -13.03 21.38
C HIS A 10 9.82 -13.96 20.83
N ASN A 11 10.39 -14.82 21.66
CA ASN A 11 11.32 -15.83 21.16
C ASN A 11 11.22 -17.15 21.93
N ARG A 12 11.99 -18.12 21.42
CA ARG A 12 12.10 -19.47 21.94
C ARG A 12 13.54 -19.92 21.78
N PHE A 13 14.02 -20.72 22.72
CA PHE A 13 15.28 -21.43 22.59
C PHE A 13 15.02 -22.93 22.59
N ASP A 14 15.68 -23.65 21.69
CA ASP A 14 15.74 -25.10 21.66
C ASP A 14 17.20 -25.52 21.75
N ILE A 15 17.54 -26.29 22.77
CA ILE A 15 18.92 -26.64 23.10
C ILE A 15 19.04 -28.15 23.02
N GLU A 16 20.07 -28.63 22.31
CA GLU A 16 20.42 -30.04 22.20
C GLU A 16 21.84 -30.26 22.71
N VAL A 17 21.98 -31.20 23.65
CA VAL A 17 23.27 -31.70 24.13
C VAL A 17 23.52 -33.04 23.46
N THR A 18 24.61 -33.19 22.74
CA THR A 18 25.02 -34.45 22.11
C THR A 18 26.38 -34.89 22.61
N ASP A 19 26.60 -36.21 22.62
CA ASP A 19 27.90 -36.77 22.85
C ASP A 19 28.81 -36.58 21.63
N ALA A 20 29.98 -35.97 21.81
CA ALA A 20 30.92 -35.67 20.73
C ALA A 20 31.49 -36.93 20.05
N VAL A 21 31.54 -38.06 20.76
CA VAL A 21 32.11 -39.32 20.26
C VAL A 21 31.05 -40.16 19.57
N THR A 22 29.89 -40.33 20.20
CA THR A 22 28.84 -41.24 19.74
C THR A 22 27.74 -40.56 18.94
N GLY A 23 27.65 -39.23 18.96
CA GLY A 23 26.58 -38.44 18.33
C GLY A 23 25.21 -38.60 19.00
N LYS A 24 25.11 -39.33 20.11
CA LYS A 24 23.84 -39.56 20.81
C LYS A 24 23.38 -38.30 21.53
N VAL A 25 22.10 -37.96 21.38
CA VAL A 25 21.46 -36.89 22.15
C VAL A 25 21.37 -37.30 23.62
N LYS A 26 21.96 -36.49 24.50
CA LYS A 26 21.91 -36.66 25.96
C LYS A 26 20.75 -35.90 26.60
N GLN A 27 20.45 -34.71 26.08
CA GLN A 27 19.43 -33.83 26.66
C GLN A 27 18.85 -32.89 25.59
N LYS A 28 17.54 -32.59 25.72
CA LYS A 28 16.87 -31.52 24.99
C LYS A 28 16.19 -30.59 25.97
N VAL A 29 16.31 -29.28 25.75
CA VAL A 29 15.66 -28.26 26.57
C VAL A 29 14.98 -27.26 25.64
N THR A 30 13.71 -26.99 25.88
CA THR A 30 13.00 -25.87 25.27
C THR A 30 12.75 -24.81 26.34
N SER A 31 13.06 -23.56 26.02
CA SER A 31 12.97 -22.46 26.96
C SER A 31 12.25 -21.28 26.33
N TYR A 32 11.30 -20.73 27.07
CA TYR A 32 10.57 -19.51 26.72
C TYR A 32 11.09 -18.37 27.57
N ASN A 33 11.08 -17.16 27.02
CA ASN A 33 11.87 -16.07 27.56
C ASN A 33 11.05 -14.78 27.67
N ILE A 34 11.69 -13.76 28.23
CA ILE A 34 11.23 -12.39 28.11
C ILE A 34 12.11 -11.60 27.12
N VAL A 35 11.48 -10.73 26.34
CA VAL A 35 12.18 -9.73 25.52
C VAL A 35 12.51 -8.54 26.42
N LEU A 36 13.77 -8.12 26.50
CA LEU A 36 14.21 -7.04 27.40
C LEU A 36 13.95 -5.67 26.75
N ASP A 37 13.89 -4.60 27.54
CA ASP A 37 13.75 -3.22 27.04
C ASP A 37 14.92 -2.85 26.12
N GLN A 38 16.10 -3.43 26.35
CA GLN A 38 17.26 -3.26 25.49
C GLN A 38 17.01 -3.71 24.04
N PHE A 39 16.16 -4.73 23.80
CA PHE A 39 15.74 -5.08 22.43
C PHE A 39 15.07 -3.90 21.73
N PHE A 40 14.09 -3.27 22.40
CA PHE A 40 13.34 -2.16 21.84
C PHE A 40 14.23 -0.93 21.66
N THR A 41 15.15 -0.66 22.59
CA THR A 41 16.15 0.40 22.44
C THR A 41 16.96 0.21 21.16
N LYS A 42 17.46 -1.01 20.90
CA LYS A 42 18.25 -1.31 19.69
C LYS A 42 17.42 -1.29 18.41
N LEU A 43 16.22 -1.85 18.45
CA LEU A 43 15.28 -1.81 17.32
C LEU A 43 14.98 -0.36 16.95
N LEU A 44 14.56 0.45 17.92
CA LEU A 44 14.14 1.82 17.68
C LEU A 44 15.30 2.74 17.28
N SER A 45 16.50 2.49 17.80
CA SER A 45 17.73 3.17 17.37
C SER A 45 18.30 2.63 16.05
N ARG A 46 17.58 1.72 15.37
CA ARG A 46 17.95 1.12 14.08
C ARG A 46 19.32 0.44 14.09
N ALA A 47 19.58 -0.36 15.13
CA ALA A 47 20.87 -1.01 15.37
C ALA A 47 20.77 -2.54 15.46
N ALA A 48 21.91 -3.23 15.30
CA ALA A 48 22.00 -4.67 15.44
C ALA A 48 21.58 -5.15 16.83
N LYS A 49 20.84 -6.27 16.89
CA LYS A 49 20.20 -6.75 18.14
C LYS A 49 20.33 -8.25 18.41
N LEU A 50 20.24 -9.09 17.37
CA LEU A 50 20.22 -10.55 17.52
C LEU A 50 21.53 -11.19 17.02
N GLY A 51 22.69 -10.62 17.39
CA GLY A 51 23.99 -11.02 16.82
C GLY A 51 24.69 -12.18 17.56
N TYR A 52 24.34 -12.37 18.83
CA TYR A 52 25.01 -13.31 19.73
C TYR A 52 23.99 -14.09 20.55
N ILE A 53 24.37 -15.29 20.96
CA ILE A 53 23.67 -16.05 22.00
C ILE A 53 24.53 -15.99 23.27
N HIS A 54 23.93 -15.48 24.34
CA HIS A 54 24.48 -15.33 25.69
C HIS A 54 24.09 -16.54 26.53
N LEU A 55 25.00 -16.95 27.41
CA LEU A 55 24.84 -18.05 28.35
C LEU A 55 25.09 -17.55 29.77
N GLY A 56 24.39 -18.11 30.74
CA GLY A 56 24.59 -17.80 32.16
C GLY A 56 24.40 -19.00 33.07
N THR A 57 24.81 -18.82 34.32
CA THR A 57 24.81 -19.85 35.38
C THR A 57 24.04 -19.42 36.63
N GLY A 58 23.34 -18.29 36.57
CA GLY A 58 22.67 -17.72 37.74
C GLY A 58 21.27 -18.30 37.99
N GLU A 59 20.59 -17.70 38.96
CA GLU A 59 19.26 -18.10 39.43
C GLU A 59 18.42 -16.84 39.67
N GLY A 60 17.10 -16.97 39.46
CA GLY A 60 16.16 -15.88 39.70
C GLY A 60 15.05 -15.78 38.65
N VAL A 61 14.28 -14.70 38.73
CA VAL A 61 13.17 -14.41 37.80
C VAL A 61 13.58 -13.26 36.89
N PRO A 62 13.74 -13.50 35.57
CA PRO A 62 14.03 -12.43 34.62
C PRO A 62 12.99 -11.30 34.68
N VAL A 63 13.45 -10.05 34.64
CA VAL A 63 12.63 -8.83 34.55
C VAL A 63 13.05 -8.01 33.33
N VAL A 64 12.13 -7.19 32.81
CA VAL A 64 12.25 -6.61 31.45
C VAL A 64 13.32 -5.53 31.32
N ASP A 65 13.72 -4.88 32.40
CA ASP A 65 14.69 -3.79 32.45
C ASP A 65 16.15 -4.28 32.57
N ARG A 66 16.36 -5.60 32.65
CA ARG A 66 17.71 -6.17 32.66
C ARG A 66 18.44 -5.94 31.36
N ILE A 67 19.77 -6.01 31.47
CA ILE A 67 20.72 -5.92 30.35
C ILE A 67 21.73 -7.08 30.34
N SER A 68 21.59 -8.05 31.25
CA SER A 68 22.53 -9.15 31.45
C SER A 68 21.84 -10.41 31.99
N MET A 69 22.49 -11.56 31.82
CA MET A 69 22.15 -12.79 32.57
C MET A 69 22.39 -12.57 34.09
N PHE A 70 21.80 -13.39 34.98
CA PHE A 70 22.06 -13.34 36.43
C PHE A 70 23.55 -13.54 36.74
N ALA A 71 24.16 -14.56 36.15
CA ALA A 71 25.61 -14.74 36.20
C ALA A 71 26.11 -15.03 34.78
N PHE A 72 26.67 -14.01 34.12
CA PHE A 72 27.12 -14.13 32.74
C PHE A 72 28.30 -15.10 32.62
N LEU A 73 28.13 -16.13 31.80
CA LEU A 73 29.16 -17.13 31.52
C LEU A 73 29.97 -16.76 30.27
N GLY A 74 29.27 -16.33 29.22
CA GLY A 74 29.90 -16.01 27.95
C GLY A 74 28.90 -15.86 26.82
N ALA A 75 29.42 -15.52 25.64
CA ALA A 75 28.63 -15.35 24.43
C ALA A 75 29.34 -15.94 23.21
N ARG A 76 28.55 -16.32 22.20
CA ARG A 76 29.04 -16.74 20.88
C ARG A 76 28.24 -16.03 19.79
N ALA A 77 28.93 -15.65 18.71
CA ALA A 77 28.28 -15.09 17.53
C ALA A 77 27.41 -16.18 16.88
N CYS A 78 26.16 -15.86 16.57
CA CYS A 78 25.24 -16.82 15.99
C CYS A 78 25.22 -16.74 14.45
N THR A 79 24.96 -17.87 13.80
CA THR A 79 24.69 -17.95 12.37
C THR A 79 23.19 -18.06 12.12
N ILE A 80 22.73 -17.56 10.97
CA ILE A 80 21.33 -17.75 10.54
C ILE A 80 21.18 -19.21 10.09
N GLU A 81 20.15 -19.86 10.61
CA GLU A 81 19.73 -21.18 10.15
C GLU A 81 18.55 -21.07 9.19
N GLU A 82 17.58 -20.22 9.51
CA GLU A 82 16.36 -20.07 8.72
C GLU A 82 15.76 -18.67 8.92
N VAL A 83 15.16 -18.14 7.85
CA VAL A 83 14.31 -16.94 7.90
C VAL A 83 13.00 -17.27 7.21
N VAL A 84 11.87 -17.10 7.90
CA VAL A 84 10.53 -17.24 7.35
C VAL A 84 9.82 -15.90 7.41
N LYS A 85 9.35 -15.43 6.27
CA LYS A 85 8.59 -14.18 6.13
C LYS A 85 7.18 -14.53 5.67
N GLU A 86 6.27 -14.63 6.63
CA GLU A 86 4.86 -14.95 6.41
C GLU A 86 3.98 -14.16 7.36
N TYR A 87 2.70 -14.02 7.01
CA TYR A 87 1.67 -13.53 7.94
C TYR A 87 0.82 -14.70 8.45
N PRO A 88 0.35 -14.64 9.71
CA PRO A 88 0.57 -13.57 10.67
C PRO A 88 1.94 -13.63 11.37
N VAL A 89 2.68 -14.74 11.25
CA VAL A 89 3.93 -14.98 11.99
C VAL A 89 5.11 -15.07 11.02
N SER A 90 6.11 -14.22 11.24
CA SER A 90 7.44 -14.31 10.63
C SER A 90 8.48 -14.61 11.70
N TYR A 91 9.60 -15.24 11.35
CA TYR A 91 10.67 -15.50 12.31
C TYR A 91 12.06 -15.60 11.68
N VAL A 92 13.07 -15.41 12.52
CA VAL A 92 14.46 -15.80 12.23
C VAL A 92 14.91 -16.82 13.26
N ARG A 93 15.45 -17.93 12.77
CA ARG A 93 16.11 -18.94 13.60
C ARG A 93 17.62 -18.80 13.42
N LYS A 94 18.32 -18.63 14.53
CA LYS A 94 19.77 -18.54 14.59
C LYS A 94 20.33 -19.64 15.47
N LYS A 95 21.60 -19.98 15.26
CA LYS A 95 22.26 -21.03 16.06
C LYS A 95 23.67 -20.69 16.49
N ILE A 96 24.08 -21.30 17.60
CA ILE A 96 25.47 -21.47 17.99
C ILE A 96 25.74 -22.95 18.27
N VAL A 97 27.00 -23.35 18.09
CA VAL A 97 27.50 -24.66 18.50
C VAL A 97 28.67 -24.42 19.45
N LEU A 98 28.60 -25.01 20.63
CA LEU A 98 29.70 -25.04 21.60
C LEU A 98 30.44 -26.36 21.44
N ALA A 99 31.75 -26.25 21.20
CA ALA A 99 32.63 -27.40 21.10
C ALA A 99 32.77 -28.13 22.44
N PRO A 100 33.31 -29.35 22.45
CA PRO A 100 33.54 -30.08 23.70
C PRO A 100 34.40 -29.31 24.70
N SER A 101 35.39 -28.53 24.22
CA SER A 101 36.24 -27.68 25.05
C SER A 101 35.59 -26.38 25.55
N ASP A 102 34.44 -25.98 24.99
CA ASP A 102 33.78 -24.73 25.39
C ASP A 102 33.05 -24.90 26.73
N PHE A 103 33.36 -24.00 27.68
CA PHE A 103 32.67 -23.87 28.98
C PHE A 103 32.57 -25.18 29.78
N VAL A 104 33.56 -26.06 29.66
CA VAL A 104 33.64 -27.32 30.41
C VAL A 104 33.52 -27.07 31.92
N GLY A 105 32.73 -27.91 32.60
CA GLY A 105 32.44 -27.79 34.02
C GLY A 105 31.39 -26.76 34.38
N SER A 106 30.87 -25.99 33.41
CA SER A 106 29.87 -24.97 33.68
C SER A 106 28.47 -25.58 33.87
N ARG A 107 27.72 -25.00 34.81
CA ARG A 107 26.31 -25.30 35.06
C ARG A 107 25.44 -24.24 34.37
N ILE A 108 25.12 -24.47 33.09
CA ILE A 108 24.37 -23.50 32.27
C ILE A 108 22.90 -23.55 32.66
N THR A 109 22.35 -22.42 33.09
CA THR A 109 20.95 -22.27 33.54
C THR A 109 20.20 -21.16 32.82
N GLU A 110 20.89 -20.36 32.02
CA GLU A 110 20.34 -19.17 31.37
C GLU A 110 20.76 -19.12 29.92
N VAL A 111 19.86 -18.61 29.08
CA VAL A 111 20.14 -18.32 27.67
C VAL A 111 19.44 -17.02 27.25
N GLY A 112 20.07 -16.29 26.35
CA GLY A 112 19.53 -15.04 25.82
C GLY A 112 20.14 -14.69 24.47
N PHE A 113 19.48 -13.81 23.73
CA PHE A 113 20.12 -13.09 22.63
C PHE A 113 20.87 -11.87 23.20
N GLY A 114 21.96 -11.50 22.53
CA GLY A 114 22.64 -10.23 22.77
C GLY A 114 23.16 -9.60 21.49
N TYR A 115 23.47 -8.30 21.55
CA TYR A 115 24.01 -7.57 20.38
C TYR A 115 25.54 -7.46 20.37
N SER A 116 26.22 -7.85 21.45
CA SER A 116 27.69 -7.99 21.50
C SER A 116 28.08 -9.22 22.35
N THR A 117 29.37 -9.42 22.56
CA THR A 117 29.90 -10.45 23.48
C THR A 117 29.96 -10.02 24.95
N SER A 118 29.65 -8.76 25.25
CA SER A 118 29.74 -8.21 26.62
C SER A 118 28.54 -8.61 27.46
N SER A 119 28.74 -8.77 28.77
CA SER A 119 27.69 -9.21 29.70
C SER A 119 26.48 -8.29 29.76
N SER A 120 26.64 -6.99 29.47
CA SER A 120 25.62 -5.94 29.60
C SER A 120 24.85 -5.64 28.30
N THR A 121 24.78 -6.62 27.37
CA THR A 121 24.18 -6.42 26.03
C THR A 121 23.10 -7.43 25.68
N ALA A 122 22.52 -8.08 26.70
CA ALA A 122 21.42 -9.01 26.52
C ALA A 122 20.17 -8.28 26.04
N VAL A 123 19.52 -8.77 24.98
CA VAL A 123 18.25 -8.24 24.48
C VAL A 123 17.08 -9.18 24.78
N THR A 124 17.37 -10.43 25.16
CA THR A 124 16.38 -11.38 25.65
C THR A 124 16.98 -12.19 26.80
N HIS A 125 16.13 -12.71 27.69
CA HIS A 125 16.59 -13.51 28.83
C HIS A 125 15.60 -14.63 29.15
N SER A 126 16.12 -15.85 29.25
CA SER A 126 15.38 -17.07 29.57
C SER A 126 16.12 -17.87 30.63
N MET A 127 15.38 -18.36 31.62
CA MET A 127 15.84 -19.41 32.53
C MET A 127 15.49 -20.76 31.92
N LEU A 128 16.43 -21.70 31.91
CA LEU A 128 16.13 -23.07 31.53
C LEU A 128 15.22 -23.70 32.57
N LYS A 129 14.08 -24.22 32.12
CA LYS A 129 13.06 -24.82 32.99
C LYS A 129 12.57 -26.17 32.46
N ASP A 130 12.09 -27.02 33.36
CA ASP A 130 11.33 -28.22 33.01
C ASP A 130 9.88 -27.88 32.63
N SER A 131 9.09 -28.90 32.28
CA SER A 131 7.67 -28.77 31.94
C SER A 131 6.82 -28.22 33.09
N GLU A 132 7.26 -28.42 34.33
CA GLU A 132 6.61 -27.97 35.56
C GLU A 132 7.03 -26.53 35.94
N GLY A 133 7.97 -25.93 35.21
CA GLY A 133 8.44 -24.56 35.42
C GLY A 133 9.56 -24.42 36.46
N ASN A 134 10.10 -25.53 36.96
CA ASN A 134 11.26 -25.54 37.85
C ASN A 134 12.54 -25.30 37.06
N GLN A 135 13.49 -24.59 37.66
CA GLN A 135 14.77 -24.31 37.02
C GLN A 135 15.59 -25.61 36.85
N ILE A 136 16.09 -25.81 35.64
CA ILE A 136 17.01 -26.90 35.31
C ILE A 136 18.37 -26.34 34.86
N ALA A 137 19.36 -27.22 34.76
CA ALA A 137 20.69 -26.88 34.29
C ALA A 137 21.21 -27.90 33.28
N ILE A 138 22.10 -27.43 32.41
CA ILE A 138 22.94 -28.26 31.55
C ILE A 138 24.35 -28.24 32.16
N ASN A 139 24.78 -29.37 32.69
CA ASN A 139 26.14 -29.54 33.20
C ASN A 139 27.05 -29.91 32.03
N LYS A 140 27.84 -28.96 31.54
CA LYS A 140 28.65 -29.13 30.34
C LYS A 140 29.91 -29.94 30.64
N THR A 141 30.07 -31.13 30.05
CA THR A 141 31.30 -31.92 30.13
C THR A 141 32.21 -31.69 28.92
N ASP A 142 33.44 -32.21 28.99
CA ASP A 142 34.45 -32.18 27.93
C ASP A 142 34.16 -33.13 26.76
N THR A 143 33.08 -33.92 26.86
CA THR A 143 32.57 -34.80 25.79
C THR A 143 31.29 -34.29 25.15
N ASP A 144 30.73 -33.18 25.63
CA ASP A 144 29.44 -32.69 25.15
C ASP A 144 29.59 -31.67 24.03
N VAL A 145 28.74 -31.73 23.01
CA VAL A 145 28.50 -30.64 22.07
C VAL A 145 27.15 -30.03 22.39
N LEU A 146 27.11 -28.71 22.58
CA LEU A 146 25.86 -27.99 22.83
C LEU A 146 25.46 -27.23 21.56
N THR A 147 24.32 -27.57 20.98
CA THR A 147 23.72 -26.75 19.93
C THR A 147 22.56 -25.96 20.50
N VAL A 148 22.63 -24.64 20.41
CA VAL A 148 21.54 -23.75 20.83
C VAL A 148 20.91 -23.16 19.58
N TYR A 149 19.65 -23.46 19.38
CA TYR A 149 18.78 -22.82 18.41
C TYR A 149 17.97 -21.73 19.11
N ALA A 150 17.94 -20.54 18.52
CA ALA A 150 17.23 -19.40 19.05
C ALA A 150 16.33 -18.84 17.95
N THR A 151 15.03 -18.94 18.13
CA THR A 151 14.03 -18.49 17.16
C THR A 151 13.35 -17.23 17.68
N PHE A 152 13.49 -16.12 16.95
CA PHE A 152 12.87 -14.85 17.27
C PHE A 152 11.69 -14.59 16.33
N TYR A 153 10.51 -14.39 16.91
CA TYR A 153 9.24 -14.27 16.20
C TYR A 153 8.76 -12.82 16.17
N LEU A 154 8.10 -12.49 15.07
CA LEU A 154 7.34 -11.28 14.85
C LEU A 154 5.92 -11.68 14.42
N THR A 155 4.91 -11.19 15.12
CA THR A 155 3.52 -11.47 14.84
C THR A 155 2.76 -10.19 14.58
N PHE A 156 2.01 -10.12 13.49
CA PHE A 156 1.06 -9.04 13.23
C PHE A 156 -0.33 -9.47 13.70
N SER A 157 -1.04 -8.59 14.41
CA SER A 157 -2.49 -8.76 14.60
C SER A 157 -3.16 -8.69 13.23
N ASN A 158 -3.98 -9.69 12.89
CA ASN A 158 -4.61 -9.89 11.57
C ASN A 158 -5.01 -8.55 10.92
N SER A 159 -4.25 -8.15 9.90
CA SER A 159 -4.42 -6.88 9.19
C SER A 159 -5.62 -6.89 8.24
N GLN A 160 -6.19 -8.04 7.92
CA GLN A 160 -7.20 -8.16 6.87
C GLN A 160 -8.65 -7.84 7.30
N SER A 161 -8.91 -7.49 8.57
CA SER A 161 -10.25 -7.02 9.00
C SER A 161 -10.34 -5.49 9.09
N GLY A 162 -10.15 -4.80 7.96
CA GLY A 162 -10.70 -3.46 7.72
C GLY A 162 -9.88 -2.24 8.14
N GLY A 163 -8.73 -2.41 8.81
CA GLY A 163 -7.90 -1.29 9.26
C GLY A 163 -6.92 -0.78 8.20
N TYR A 164 -6.17 -1.68 7.56
CA TYR A 164 -5.11 -1.37 6.58
C TYR A 164 -4.66 -2.65 5.87
N LEU A 165 -4.05 -2.51 4.70
CA LEU A 165 -3.37 -3.59 3.99
C LEU A 165 -1.89 -3.60 4.38
N LEU A 166 -1.35 -4.80 4.58
CA LEU A 166 0.10 -5.01 4.68
C LEU A 166 0.67 -5.34 3.29
N PRO A 167 1.95 -5.07 3.02
CA PRO A 167 2.61 -5.55 1.82
C PRO A 167 2.86 -7.05 1.88
N ALA A 168 3.21 -7.67 0.77
CA ALA A 168 3.73 -9.02 0.73
C ALA A 168 4.85 -9.17 1.80
N PRO A 169 4.90 -10.29 2.56
CA PRO A 169 5.83 -10.44 3.67
C PRO A 169 7.30 -10.14 3.31
N GLY A 170 7.73 -10.53 2.10
CA GLY A 170 9.09 -10.26 1.61
C GLY A 170 9.44 -8.77 1.44
N ASN A 171 8.42 -7.92 1.25
CA ASN A 171 8.57 -6.48 1.02
C ASN A 171 8.28 -5.63 2.27
N ASN A 172 7.89 -6.26 3.39
CA ASN A 172 7.57 -5.56 4.63
C ASN A 172 8.84 -5.09 5.36
N ALA A 173 9.02 -3.77 5.44
CA ALA A 173 10.15 -3.15 6.12
C ALA A 173 10.15 -3.36 7.64
N ILE A 174 8.99 -3.60 8.27
CA ILE A 174 8.91 -3.94 9.70
C ILE A 174 9.50 -5.33 9.94
N ILE A 175 9.18 -6.31 9.07
CA ILE A 175 9.77 -7.66 9.11
C ILE A 175 11.29 -7.57 8.97
N ALA A 176 11.77 -6.89 7.93
CA ALA A 176 13.20 -6.73 7.68
C ALA A 176 13.92 -6.03 8.83
N ALA A 177 13.31 -4.99 9.40
CA ALA A 177 13.91 -4.25 10.50
C ALA A 177 13.95 -5.05 11.80
N VAL A 178 12.95 -5.89 12.08
CA VAL A 178 12.87 -6.70 13.30
C VAL A 178 13.74 -7.96 13.19
N LEU A 179 13.78 -8.64 12.06
CA LEU A 179 14.42 -9.96 11.95
C LEU A 179 15.81 -9.92 11.30
N GLU A 180 16.11 -8.90 10.49
CA GLU A 180 17.32 -8.85 9.65
C GLU A 180 18.20 -7.62 9.88
N ASP A 181 17.81 -6.70 10.77
CA ASP A 181 18.52 -5.43 11.01
C ASP A 181 18.64 -4.55 9.74
N SER A 182 17.69 -4.70 8.82
CA SER A 182 17.62 -3.94 7.58
C SER A 182 16.56 -2.85 7.67
N TYR A 183 16.97 -1.60 7.48
CA TYR A 183 16.11 -0.44 7.69
C TYR A 183 16.10 0.46 6.46
N THR A 184 14.91 0.76 5.93
CA THR A 184 14.72 1.62 4.77
C THR A 184 14.16 2.99 5.17
N THR A 185 14.30 3.97 4.28
CA THR A 185 13.54 5.22 4.34
C THR A 185 12.09 4.95 3.91
N VAL A 186 11.18 5.80 4.38
CA VAL A 186 9.76 5.69 4.05
C VAL A 186 9.41 6.66 2.94
N THR A 187 8.62 6.17 1.99
CA THR A 187 7.90 7.00 1.02
C THR A 187 6.42 6.79 1.23
N ASN A 188 5.69 7.88 1.46
CA ASN A 188 4.24 7.88 1.50
C ASN A 188 3.68 8.19 0.11
N TYR A 189 2.55 7.57 -0.20
CA TYR A 189 1.84 7.65 -1.47
C TYR A 189 0.40 8.08 -1.22
N ILE A 190 -0.13 8.87 -2.14
CA ILE A 190 -1.57 9.05 -2.31
C ILE A 190 -2.00 8.20 -3.49
N GLY A 191 -2.89 7.25 -3.22
CA GLY A 191 -3.34 6.20 -4.12
C GLY A 191 -4.68 6.47 -4.80
N ALA A 192 -4.84 5.88 -5.99
CA ALA A 192 -6.03 5.88 -6.83
C ALA A 192 -6.83 4.56 -6.73
N PHE A 193 -8.09 4.56 -7.19
CA PHE A 193 -8.96 3.37 -7.41
C PHE A 193 -9.41 2.53 -6.19
N GLY A 194 -8.65 2.49 -5.10
CA GLY A 194 -9.11 1.95 -3.82
C GLY A 194 -9.29 0.42 -3.76
N ASP A 195 -8.87 -0.32 -4.77
CA ASP A 195 -9.10 -1.76 -4.97
C ASP A 195 -7.83 -2.62 -4.80
N TYR A 196 -7.00 -2.21 -3.85
CA TYR A 196 -5.74 -2.85 -3.51
C TYR A 196 -5.94 -4.20 -2.79
N LEU A 197 -5.10 -5.19 -3.11
CA LEU A 197 -5.01 -6.47 -2.39
C LEU A 197 -3.87 -6.48 -1.37
N THR A 198 -2.76 -5.81 -1.67
CA THR A 198 -1.63 -5.59 -0.76
C THR A 198 -1.18 -4.15 -0.78
N ALA A 199 -0.39 -3.74 0.20
CA ALA A 199 0.17 -2.40 0.21
C ALA A 199 1.14 -2.14 -0.96
N ASP A 200 1.76 -3.18 -1.55
CA ASP A 200 2.73 -3.04 -2.64
C ASP A 200 2.14 -2.35 -3.87
N GLU A 201 0.88 -2.68 -4.17
CA GLU A 201 0.15 -2.24 -5.36
C GLU A 201 -0.02 -0.72 -5.44
N ILE A 202 0.07 0.02 -4.32
CA ILE A 202 0.02 1.49 -4.35
C ILE A 202 1.13 2.10 -5.20
N LYS A 203 2.28 1.41 -5.34
CA LYS A 203 3.39 1.87 -6.19
C LYS A 203 3.02 1.89 -7.68
N GLY A 204 2.02 1.12 -8.09
CA GLY A 204 1.46 1.10 -9.43
C GLY A 204 0.12 1.83 -9.56
N LYS A 205 -0.37 2.52 -8.52
CA LYS A 205 -1.67 3.21 -8.60
C LYS A 205 -1.65 4.48 -7.75
N TYR A 206 -0.77 5.42 -8.08
CA TYR A 206 -0.60 6.65 -7.32
C TYR A 206 -0.48 7.89 -8.20
N TYR A 207 -0.62 9.05 -7.58
CA TYR A 207 -0.46 10.35 -8.26
C TYR A 207 0.37 11.38 -7.52
N ALA A 208 0.64 11.15 -6.24
CA ALA A 208 1.55 11.99 -5.50
C ALA A 208 2.30 11.17 -4.44
N THR A 209 3.55 11.56 -4.19
CA THR A 209 4.41 10.90 -3.20
C THR A 209 5.15 11.93 -2.34
N LYS A 210 5.57 11.47 -1.15
CA LYS A 210 6.48 12.18 -0.25
C LYS A 210 7.51 11.20 0.26
N GLY A 211 8.73 11.30 -0.26
CA GLY A 211 9.85 10.39 0.04
C GLY A 211 10.82 10.96 1.07
N GLY A 212 11.82 10.14 1.42
CA GLY A 212 12.92 10.54 2.31
C GLY A 212 12.52 10.68 3.78
N LEU A 213 11.41 10.07 4.17
CA LEU A 213 10.90 10.16 5.54
C LEU A 213 11.64 9.17 6.42
N THR A 214 12.14 9.64 7.56
CA THR A 214 12.80 8.80 8.56
C THR A 214 11.90 8.66 9.79
N PRO A 215 11.56 7.44 10.23
CA PRO A 215 10.81 7.24 11.46
C PRO A 215 11.56 7.82 12.67
N THR A 216 10.85 8.53 13.54
CA THR A 216 11.37 8.97 14.83
C THR A 216 11.08 7.93 15.91
N ALA A 217 12.03 7.77 16.84
CA ALA A 217 11.93 6.79 17.91
C ALA A 217 11.31 7.40 19.18
N ASP A 218 10.34 6.69 19.75
CA ASP A 218 9.80 6.89 21.09
C ASP A 218 10.07 5.62 21.90
N LEU A 219 11.13 5.67 22.71
CA LEU A 219 11.58 4.54 23.52
C LEU A 219 10.59 4.18 24.62
N VAL A 220 9.90 5.17 25.19
CA VAL A 220 8.97 4.98 26.32
C VAL A 220 7.77 4.17 25.85
N ASN A 221 7.21 4.53 24.70
CA ASN A 221 6.03 3.86 24.14
C ASN A 221 6.36 2.71 23.19
N ARG A 222 7.66 2.41 23.00
CA ARG A 222 8.18 1.40 22.06
C ARG A 222 7.67 1.63 20.63
N LYS A 223 7.72 2.89 20.18
CA LYS A 223 7.02 3.33 18.96
C LYS A 223 7.98 3.95 17.95
N TRP A 224 7.81 3.59 16.68
CA TRP A 224 8.24 4.40 15.55
C TRP A 224 7.11 5.31 15.11
N THR A 225 7.39 6.60 15.02
CA THR A 225 6.47 7.57 14.41
C THR A 225 6.98 7.93 13.03
N ILE A 226 6.20 7.62 12.00
CA ILE A 226 6.47 8.10 10.65
C ILE A 226 5.97 9.55 10.61
N PRO A 227 6.84 10.53 10.29
CA PRO A 227 6.48 11.93 10.36
C PRO A 227 5.33 12.27 9.43
N THR A 228 4.47 13.18 9.88
CA THR A 228 3.38 13.71 9.05
C THR A 228 3.96 14.40 7.84
N SER A 229 3.54 13.96 6.66
CA SER A 229 3.84 14.59 5.38
C SER A 229 2.65 15.39 4.90
N ARG A 230 2.92 16.62 4.44
CA ARG A 230 1.92 17.52 3.86
C ARG A 230 1.98 17.50 2.34
N TRP A 231 0.82 17.33 1.73
CA TRP A 231 0.56 17.70 0.33
C TRP A 231 -0.15 19.05 0.32
N ASP A 232 0.60 20.08 -0.07
CA ASP A 232 0.13 21.47 -0.11
C ASP A 232 -0.92 21.68 -1.21
N TYR A 233 -1.46 22.90 -1.25
CA TYR A 233 -2.49 23.33 -2.21
C TYR A 233 -2.10 23.13 -3.67
N ASN A 234 -0.82 23.00 -4.02
CA ASN A 234 -0.34 22.81 -5.39
C ASN A 234 0.10 21.37 -5.72
N ALA A 235 -0.09 20.42 -4.80
CA ALA A 235 0.39 19.05 -4.95
C ALA A 235 -0.77 18.05 -5.05
N GLY A 236 -0.73 17.17 -6.07
CA GLY A 236 -1.69 16.07 -6.21
C GLY A 236 -3.14 16.51 -6.44
N ASN A 237 -3.35 17.72 -7.01
CA ASN A 237 -4.67 18.27 -7.29
C ASN A 237 -5.38 17.52 -8.41
N SER A 238 -6.70 17.69 -8.44
CA SER A 238 -7.62 17.14 -9.42
C SER A 238 -7.79 15.62 -9.29
N HIS A 239 -7.85 15.14 -8.04
CA HIS A 239 -7.92 13.72 -7.74
C HIS A 239 -8.82 13.43 -6.53
N ILE A 240 -9.44 12.25 -6.52
CA ILE A 240 -10.07 11.67 -5.33
C ILE A 240 -9.06 10.75 -4.64
N VAL A 241 -8.86 10.93 -3.34
CA VAL A 241 -7.96 10.08 -2.56
C VAL A 241 -8.66 8.77 -2.23
N SER A 242 -8.15 7.67 -2.80
CA SER A 242 -8.72 6.33 -2.61
C SER A 242 -7.87 5.43 -1.72
N ALA A 243 -6.61 5.78 -1.54
CA ALA A 243 -5.79 5.20 -0.48
C ALA A 243 -4.67 6.16 -0.07
N VAL A 244 -4.08 5.91 1.10
CA VAL A 244 -2.89 6.63 1.57
C VAL A 244 -2.03 5.67 2.38
N GLY A 245 -0.71 5.74 2.23
CA GLY A 245 0.20 4.89 3.00
C GLY A 245 1.56 4.69 2.36
N SER A 246 2.24 3.62 2.74
CA SER A 246 3.57 3.26 2.23
C SER A 246 3.61 1.80 1.80
N PRO A 247 4.12 1.50 0.58
CA PRO A 247 4.15 0.15 0.04
C PRO A 247 5.03 -0.83 0.82
N ASN A 248 5.89 -0.35 1.71
CA ASN A 248 6.74 -1.23 2.53
C ASN A 248 6.27 -1.35 3.99
N TYR A 249 5.19 -0.67 4.38
CA TYR A 249 4.69 -0.71 5.76
C TYR A 249 3.22 -1.11 5.80
N ALA A 250 2.35 -0.23 5.31
CA ALA A 250 0.92 -0.45 5.22
C ALA A 250 0.26 0.60 4.33
N VAL A 251 -0.88 0.24 3.76
CA VAL A 251 -1.76 1.15 3.00
C VAL A 251 -3.14 1.14 3.62
N TRP A 252 -3.71 2.33 3.76
CA TRP A 252 -5.05 2.52 4.25
C TRP A 252 -5.97 2.88 3.08
N GLN A 253 -6.92 2.00 2.78
CA GLN A 253 -7.94 2.23 1.75
C GLN A 253 -9.02 3.17 2.27
N LEU A 254 -9.58 3.97 1.37
CA LEU A 254 -10.74 4.81 1.63
C LEU A 254 -11.91 4.34 0.77
N PRO A 255 -13.17 4.45 1.25
CA PRO A 255 -13.56 5.13 2.49
C PRO A 255 -13.21 4.34 3.75
N ASN A 256 -12.64 5.02 4.75
CA ASN A 256 -12.40 4.46 6.06
C ASN A 256 -12.66 5.55 7.12
N PRO A 257 -13.74 5.43 7.91
CA PRO A 257 -14.17 6.47 8.85
C PRO A 257 -13.19 6.70 10.00
N ASP A 258 -12.35 5.71 10.35
CA ASP A 258 -11.33 5.86 11.39
C ASP A 258 -10.17 6.77 10.94
N ILE A 259 -10.07 6.99 9.63
CA ILE A 259 -8.99 7.72 8.97
C ILE A 259 -9.52 9.05 8.46
N PHE A 260 -10.61 8.97 7.71
CA PHE A 260 -11.31 10.10 7.14
C PHE A 260 -12.79 10.00 7.51
N PRO A 261 -13.23 10.66 8.59
CA PRO A 261 -14.63 10.69 8.95
C PRO A 261 -15.44 11.37 7.86
N GLN A 262 -16.70 10.97 7.71
CA GLN A 262 -17.57 11.61 6.72
C GLN A 262 -17.70 13.11 7.01
N ILE A 263 -17.46 13.93 5.99
CA ILE A 263 -17.56 15.39 6.09
C ILE A 263 -18.89 15.80 5.49
N MET A 264 -19.70 16.55 6.26
CA MET A 264 -20.89 17.22 5.75
C MET A 264 -20.49 18.46 4.95
N LEU A 265 -21.00 18.56 3.74
CA LEU A 265 -20.97 19.74 2.90
C LEU A 265 -22.40 20.28 2.83
N SER A 266 -22.57 21.58 3.07
CA SER A 266 -23.89 22.22 3.17
C SER A 266 -24.01 23.39 2.22
N ASN A 267 -25.24 23.68 1.78
CA ASN A 267 -25.59 24.81 0.92
C ASN A 267 -24.76 24.86 -0.36
N ILE A 268 -24.50 23.68 -0.95
CA ILE A 268 -23.78 23.59 -2.20
C ILE A 268 -24.71 24.02 -3.32
N ALA A 269 -24.35 25.07 -4.05
CA ALA A 269 -25.11 25.53 -5.20
C ALA A 269 -25.00 24.51 -6.34
N VAL A 270 -26.14 23.99 -6.80
CA VAL A 270 -26.21 23.06 -7.94
C VAL A 270 -26.53 23.81 -9.23
N GLY A 271 -27.44 24.79 -9.17
CA GLY A 271 -27.82 25.56 -10.34
C GLY A 271 -29.05 26.42 -10.12
N THR A 272 -29.64 26.87 -11.23
CA THR A 272 -30.88 27.66 -11.25
C THR A 272 -31.83 27.08 -12.28
N GLY A 273 -33.10 26.92 -11.92
CA GLY A 273 -34.13 26.44 -12.84
C GLY A 273 -34.37 27.39 -14.01
N ASP A 274 -34.70 26.83 -15.15
CA ASP A 274 -35.09 27.52 -16.39
C ASP A 274 -36.56 27.23 -16.78
N GLY A 275 -37.25 26.38 -16.02
CA GLY A 275 -38.62 25.92 -16.30
C GLY A 275 -38.71 24.79 -17.34
N THR A 276 -37.59 24.29 -17.87
CA THR A 276 -37.56 23.28 -18.94
C THR A 276 -36.61 22.12 -18.68
N THR A 277 -35.44 22.38 -18.12
CA THR A 277 -34.38 21.40 -17.89
C THR A 277 -34.65 20.62 -16.61
N THR A 278 -34.57 19.29 -16.69
CA THR A 278 -34.68 18.39 -15.54
C THR A 278 -33.34 17.87 -15.03
N GLU A 279 -32.27 18.02 -15.80
CA GLU A 279 -30.96 17.43 -15.53
C GLU A 279 -29.92 18.49 -15.14
N PHE A 280 -29.25 18.31 -13.99
CA PHE A 280 -28.29 19.27 -13.45
C PHE A 280 -27.04 18.57 -12.93
N ALA A 281 -25.87 18.99 -13.45
CA ALA A 281 -24.57 18.50 -13.00
C ALA A 281 -24.40 18.73 -11.49
N CYS A 282 -24.22 17.65 -10.73
CA CYS A 282 -23.93 17.75 -9.31
C CYS A 282 -22.48 18.22 -9.12
N PRO A 283 -22.20 19.31 -8.37
CA PRO A 283 -20.84 19.82 -8.22
C PRO A 283 -19.89 18.90 -7.43
N ILE A 284 -20.44 17.88 -6.75
CA ILE A 284 -19.67 16.90 -6.01
C ILE A 284 -19.61 15.59 -6.83
N PRO A 285 -18.41 15.15 -7.24
CA PRO A 285 -18.25 14.04 -8.19
C PRO A 285 -18.53 12.67 -7.57
N LYS A 286 -18.41 12.56 -6.25
CA LYS A 286 -18.73 11.36 -5.48
C LYS A 286 -19.37 11.72 -4.14
N VAL A 287 -20.56 11.22 -3.92
CA VAL A 287 -21.38 11.50 -2.74
C VAL A 287 -21.64 10.21 -1.97
N VAL A 288 -21.65 10.28 -0.64
CA VAL A 288 -22.07 9.14 0.19
C VAL A 288 -23.54 8.83 -0.11
N PRO A 289 -23.89 7.60 -0.53
CA PRO A 289 -25.27 7.25 -0.87
C PRO A 289 -26.25 7.57 0.26
N SER A 290 -27.38 8.20 -0.08
CA SER A 290 -28.45 8.59 0.86
C SER A 290 -28.02 9.60 1.94
N SER A 291 -26.96 10.37 1.69
CA SER A 291 -26.55 11.48 2.55
C SER A 291 -27.05 12.84 2.06
N GLU A 292 -27.62 12.88 0.86
CA GLU A 292 -28.07 14.06 0.16
C GLU A 292 -29.34 14.66 0.76
N SER A 293 -29.48 15.98 0.64
CA SER A 293 -30.73 16.70 0.82
C SER A 293 -30.80 17.80 -0.23
N ILE A 294 -31.82 17.73 -1.10
CA ILE A 294 -31.98 18.67 -2.23
C ILE A 294 -33.09 19.66 -1.91
N ARG A 295 -32.83 20.94 -2.19
CA ARG A 295 -33.79 22.02 -1.99
C ARG A 295 -33.97 22.83 -3.26
N VAL A 296 -35.20 23.25 -3.52
CA VAL A 296 -35.54 24.23 -4.57
C VAL A 296 -36.20 25.43 -3.90
N ASN A 297 -35.61 26.62 -4.04
CA ASN A 297 -36.00 27.83 -3.30
C ASN A 297 -36.13 27.59 -1.78
N GLY A 298 -35.21 26.81 -1.21
CA GLY A 298 -35.21 26.45 0.21
C GLY A 298 -36.22 25.37 0.62
N VAL A 299 -37.11 24.92 -0.27
CA VAL A 299 -38.06 23.83 0.00
C VAL A 299 -37.37 22.49 -0.18
N LEU A 300 -37.35 21.67 0.88
CA LEU A 300 -36.79 20.31 0.84
C LEU A 300 -37.64 19.39 -0.05
N LEU A 301 -36.97 18.64 -0.90
CA LEU A 301 -37.57 17.68 -1.80
C LEU A 301 -37.39 16.24 -1.31
N THR A 302 -38.22 15.35 -1.84
CA THR A 302 -38.24 13.92 -1.53
C THR A 302 -37.56 13.12 -2.65
N LYS A 303 -36.52 12.38 -2.30
CA LYS A 303 -35.84 11.46 -3.21
C LYS A 303 -36.80 10.42 -3.77
N ASP A 304 -36.60 10.04 -5.03
CA ASP A 304 -37.38 9.07 -5.81
C ASP A 304 -38.84 9.48 -6.06
N ILE A 305 -39.24 10.68 -5.63
CA ILE A 305 -40.53 11.31 -5.94
C ILE A 305 -40.28 12.59 -6.75
N ASP A 306 -39.49 13.50 -6.20
CA ASP A 306 -39.20 14.80 -6.80
C ASP A 306 -37.90 14.79 -7.62
N TYR A 307 -36.95 13.94 -7.22
CA TYR A 307 -35.65 13.83 -7.89
C TYR A 307 -35.00 12.45 -7.73
N THR A 308 -34.09 12.11 -8.63
CA THR A 308 -33.11 11.02 -8.50
C THR A 308 -31.69 11.60 -8.56
N ILE A 309 -30.72 10.88 -8.01
CA ILE A 309 -29.32 11.30 -7.98
C ILE A 309 -28.39 10.12 -8.27
N ASP A 310 -27.34 10.39 -9.04
CA ASP A 310 -26.20 9.50 -9.20
C ASP A 310 -25.07 9.89 -8.24
N PHE A 311 -24.73 8.95 -7.37
CA PHE A 311 -23.71 9.09 -6.34
C PHE A 311 -22.28 9.02 -6.89
N ASN A 312 -22.09 8.50 -8.10
CA ASN A 312 -20.81 8.43 -8.79
C ASN A 312 -20.89 9.18 -10.14
N ASN A 313 -21.45 10.39 -10.11
CA ASN A 313 -21.74 11.16 -11.32
C ASN A 313 -20.51 11.64 -12.10
N ASN A 314 -19.35 11.69 -11.44
CA ASN A 314 -18.08 12.09 -12.04
C ASN A 314 -18.13 13.48 -12.73
N SER A 315 -18.86 14.43 -12.15
CA SER A 315 -19.09 15.77 -12.72
C SER A 315 -17.84 16.61 -12.97
N THR A 316 -16.78 16.37 -12.20
CA THR A 316 -15.48 17.05 -12.35
C THR A 316 -14.47 16.22 -13.13
N GLU A 317 -14.91 15.10 -13.71
CA GLU A 317 -14.12 14.24 -14.61
C GLU A 317 -12.81 13.76 -13.96
N TYR A 318 -12.90 13.26 -12.73
CA TYR A 318 -11.74 12.72 -12.04
C TYR A 318 -11.33 11.37 -12.61
N PRO A 319 -10.03 11.15 -12.91
CA PRO A 319 -9.55 9.88 -13.47
C PRO A 319 -9.98 8.67 -12.65
N GLU A 320 -10.01 8.77 -11.32
CA GLU A 320 -10.38 7.68 -10.41
C GLU A 320 -11.81 7.17 -10.59
N LEU A 321 -12.68 7.95 -11.23
CA LEU A 321 -14.07 7.60 -11.49
C LEU A 321 -14.30 7.11 -12.93
N PHE A 322 -13.32 7.26 -13.83
CA PHE A 322 -13.39 6.67 -15.16
C PHE A 322 -13.06 5.18 -15.10
N ILE A 323 -13.99 4.34 -15.52
CA ILE A 323 -13.80 2.89 -15.56
C ILE A 323 -12.56 2.49 -16.37
N SER A 324 -12.23 3.24 -17.43
CA SER A 324 -11.05 3.00 -18.26
C SER A 324 -9.72 3.25 -17.56
N ALA A 325 -9.72 4.08 -16.53
CA ALA A 325 -8.48 4.50 -15.88
C ALA A 325 -7.98 3.46 -14.87
N ASN A 326 -8.83 2.60 -14.33
CA ASN A 326 -8.39 1.57 -13.40
C ASN A 326 -7.79 0.37 -14.17
N PRO A 327 -6.51 0.04 -14.00
CA PRO A 327 -5.88 -1.13 -14.64
C PRO A 327 -6.55 -2.46 -14.32
N ASN A 328 -7.20 -2.59 -13.16
CA ASN A 328 -7.88 -3.83 -12.77
C ASN A 328 -9.19 -4.07 -13.54
N ASN A 329 -9.71 -3.05 -14.24
CA ASN A 329 -10.98 -3.14 -14.95
C ASN A 329 -10.84 -3.69 -16.37
N CYS A 330 -9.62 -3.85 -16.90
CA CYS A 330 -9.43 -4.36 -18.25
C CYS A 330 -8.14 -5.15 -18.43
N GLU A 331 -8.19 -6.13 -19.32
CA GLU A 331 -7.01 -6.77 -19.88
C GLU A 331 -6.47 -5.95 -21.05
N VAL A 332 -5.16 -5.68 -21.05
CA VAL A 332 -4.49 -4.89 -22.09
C VAL A 332 -3.70 -5.81 -23.02
N SER A 333 -4.01 -5.78 -24.30
CA SER A 333 -3.36 -6.57 -25.34
C SER A 333 -2.96 -5.73 -26.56
N GLY A 334 -2.31 -6.36 -27.55
CA GLY A 334 -1.77 -5.65 -28.71
C GLY A 334 -0.61 -4.73 -28.38
N GLY A 335 -0.43 -3.69 -29.20
CA GLY A 335 0.72 -2.79 -29.16
C GLY A 335 2.03 -3.47 -29.56
N TYR A 336 3.13 -2.75 -29.38
CA TYR A 336 4.49 -3.28 -29.48
C TYR A 336 5.29 -2.94 -28.23
N ASN A 337 6.42 -3.62 -28.03
CA ASN A 337 7.32 -3.31 -26.92
C ASN A 337 8.01 -1.95 -27.17
N ALA A 338 7.72 -0.98 -26.31
CA ALA A 338 8.23 0.37 -26.37
C ALA A 338 8.89 0.74 -25.03
N SER A 339 10.21 0.55 -24.95
CA SER A 339 11.02 0.84 -23.75
C SER A 339 10.98 2.30 -23.28
N TYR A 340 10.47 3.22 -24.10
CA TYR A 340 10.28 4.64 -23.80
C TYR A 340 8.83 4.99 -23.39
N SER A 341 7.93 4.01 -23.34
CA SER A 341 6.59 4.15 -22.78
C SER A 341 6.72 4.15 -21.25
N ARG A 342 6.44 5.30 -20.62
CA ARG A 342 6.65 5.49 -19.18
C ARG A 342 5.49 4.98 -18.35
N VAL A 343 4.27 5.16 -18.87
CA VAL A 343 3.01 4.71 -18.26
C VAL A 343 2.08 4.20 -19.38
N PRO A 344 1.06 3.39 -19.07
CA PRO A 344 0.00 3.04 -20.01
C PRO A 344 -0.79 4.28 -20.49
N PHE A 345 -1.40 4.19 -21.68
CA PHE A 345 -2.12 5.34 -22.26
C PHE A 345 -3.43 5.68 -21.56
N VAL A 346 -4.21 4.64 -21.23
CA VAL A 346 -5.59 4.76 -20.74
C VAL A 346 -5.69 4.40 -19.28
N VAL A 347 -5.20 3.21 -18.92
CA VAL A 347 -5.11 2.80 -17.52
C VAL A 347 -4.03 3.63 -16.84
N TRP A 348 -4.33 4.19 -15.68
CA TRP A 348 -3.53 5.22 -15.03
C TRP A 348 -2.84 4.65 -13.80
N GLY A 349 -1.69 5.24 -13.45
CA GLY A 349 -0.93 4.91 -12.25
C GLY A 349 0.04 3.73 -12.39
N GLU A 350 -0.16 2.79 -13.32
CA GLU A 350 0.65 1.57 -13.39
C GLU A 350 1.97 1.75 -14.14
N SER A 351 2.99 1.01 -13.71
CA SER A 351 4.16 0.72 -14.55
C SER A 351 3.85 -0.56 -15.31
N VAL A 352 3.81 -0.52 -16.64
CA VAL A 352 3.60 -1.75 -17.42
C VAL A 352 4.94 -2.40 -17.71
N ASP A 353 5.09 -3.63 -17.25
CA ASP A 353 5.99 -4.61 -17.82
C ASP A 353 5.14 -5.63 -18.63
N PRO A 354 5.32 -5.77 -19.95
CA PRO A 354 6.21 -4.98 -20.80
C PRO A 354 5.64 -3.58 -21.08
N SER A 355 6.52 -2.60 -21.23
CA SER A 355 6.13 -1.24 -21.63
C SER A 355 5.54 -1.28 -23.05
N ARG A 356 4.23 -0.98 -23.19
CA ARG A 356 3.52 -1.05 -24.48
C ARG A 356 3.45 0.31 -25.16
N GLY A 357 3.71 0.33 -26.47
CA GLY A 357 3.48 1.45 -27.37
C GLY A 357 2.43 1.14 -28.44
N ILE A 358 1.89 2.18 -29.06
CA ILE A 358 0.98 2.13 -30.22
C ILE A 358 1.74 2.50 -31.50
N LYS A 359 1.58 1.74 -32.58
CA LYS A 359 2.07 2.12 -33.92
C LYS A 359 1.05 1.71 -34.98
N SER A 360 1.21 2.24 -36.19
CA SER A 360 0.44 1.82 -37.35
C SER A 360 0.57 0.31 -37.53
N GLY A 361 -0.57 -0.40 -37.59
CA GLY A 361 -0.63 -1.86 -37.64
C GLY A 361 -0.43 -2.60 -36.30
N SER A 362 -0.25 -1.89 -35.18
CA SER A 362 -0.16 -2.50 -33.84
C SER A 362 -0.94 -1.65 -32.82
N PRO A 363 -2.29 -1.68 -32.86
CA PRO A 363 -3.11 -0.97 -31.90
C PRO A 363 -3.02 -1.60 -30.52
N ILE A 364 -3.25 -0.82 -29.47
CA ILE A 364 -3.45 -1.36 -28.12
C ILE A 364 -4.95 -1.58 -27.91
N ILE A 365 -5.30 -2.75 -27.41
CA ILE A 365 -6.67 -3.17 -27.16
C ILE A 365 -6.89 -3.28 -25.64
N TYR A 366 -8.04 -2.78 -25.18
CA TYR A 366 -8.54 -2.87 -23.82
C TYR A 366 -9.81 -3.73 -23.84
N ASP A 367 -9.75 -4.89 -23.19
CA ASP A 367 -10.91 -5.77 -22.97
C ASP A 367 -11.39 -5.62 -21.53
N PHE A 368 -12.59 -5.07 -21.35
CA PHE A 368 -13.19 -4.87 -20.02
C PHE A 368 -13.88 -6.12 -19.45
N GLY A 369 -13.81 -7.26 -20.15
CA GLY A 369 -14.48 -8.51 -19.79
C GLY A 369 -16.00 -8.49 -19.97
N SER A 370 -16.61 -7.32 -19.94
CA SER A 370 -18.04 -7.06 -20.11
C SER A 370 -18.27 -5.70 -20.79
N PRO A 371 -19.45 -5.47 -21.42
CA PRO A 371 -19.76 -4.17 -22.00
C PRO A 371 -19.80 -3.06 -20.96
N ILE A 372 -19.12 -1.94 -21.26
CA ILE A 372 -19.12 -0.72 -20.45
C ILE A 372 -19.86 0.40 -21.16
N LEU A 373 -20.43 1.33 -20.38
CA LEU A 373 -21.08 2.54 -20.88
C LEU A 373 -20.05 3.66 -21.03
N VAL A 374 -20.05 4.34 -22.17
CA VAL A 374 -19.16 5.46 -22.48
C VAL A 374 -19.92 6.58 -23.17
N ASN A 375 -19.91 7.77 -22.58
CA ASN A 375 -20.44 8.99 -23.18
C ASN A 375 -19.43 10.14 -23.19
N LYS A 376 -18.20 9.90 -22.71
CA LYS A 376 -17.14 10.90 -22.60
C LYS A 376 -15.81 10.31 -23.06
N LEU A 377 -15.07 11.06 -23.88
CA LEU A 377 -13.69 10.80 -24.27
C LEU A 377 -12.84 12.05 -24.01
N ILE A 378 -11.74 11.88 -23.28
CA ILE A 378 -10.77 12.92 -22.97
C ILE A 378 -9.39 12.45 -23.40
N ILE A 379 -8.67 13.29 -24.14
CA ILE A 379 -7.24 13.15 -24.41
C ILE A 379 -6.61 14.48 -24.01
N GLN A 380 -5.72 14.47 -23.03
CA GLN A 380 -4.98 15.67 -22.65
C GLN A 380 -3.70 15.80 -23.49
N ALA A 381 -3.35 17.04 -23.84
CA ALA A 381 -2.09 17.35 -24.50
C ALA A 381 -0.89 16.80 -23.70
N GLY A 382 0.13 16.33 -24.40
CA GLY A 382 1.34 15.76 -23.79
C GLY A 382 1.17 14.34 -23.22
N CYS A 383 0.08 13.62 -23.53
CA CYS A 383 -0.14 12.24 -23.06
C CYS A 383 0.72 11.18 -23.77
N LEU A 384 1.32 11.52 -24.91
CA LEU A 384 2.14 10.63 -25.74
C LEU A 384 3.63 10.95 -25.58
N SER A 385 4.48 9.95 -25.76
CA SER A 385 5.95 10.00 -25.71
C SER A 385 6.52 9.43 -27.01
N LYS A 386 7.47 10.14 -27.63
CA LYS A 386 8.10 9.70 -28.88
C LYS A 386 9.24 8.71 -28.65
N ASN A 387 9.53 7.92 -29.67
CA ASN A 387 10.79 7.18 -29.76
C ASN A 387 11.96 8.16 -29.95
N PHE A 388 12.93 8.16 -29.04
CA PHE A 388 14.11 9.05 -29.11
C PHE A 388 15.19 8.57 -30.08
N SER A 389 15.10 7.37 -30.66
CA SER A 389 16.05 6.90 -31.67
C SER A 389 15.80 7.57 -33.04
N SER A 390 16.31 8.80 -33.20
CA SER A 390 16.70 9.52 -34.43
C SER A 390 15.73 9.66 -35.63
N TYR A 391 14.57 9.00 -35.66
CA TYR A 391 13.66 8.96 -36.82
C TYR A 391 12.17 8.98 -36.44
N GLY A 392 11.84 9.30 -35.18
CA GLY A 392 10.46 9.31 -34.71
C GLY A 392 9.61 10.37 -35.43
N THR A 393 8.47 9.95 -35.99
CA THR A 393 7.49 10.87 -36.57
C THR A 393 6.96 11.78 -35.46
N THR A 394 7.13 13.09 -35.59
CA THR A 394 6.61 14.04 -34.60
C THR A 394 5.12 14.29 -34.82
N THR A 395 4.62 14.07 -36.03
CA THR A 395 3.22 14.22 -36.36
C THR A 395 2.53 12.89 -36.55
N ALA A 396 1.32 12.77 -36.01
CA ALA A 396 0.47 11.62 -36.20
C ALA A 396 -0.97 11.98 -35.88
N SER A 397 -1.87 11.08 -36.27
CA SER A 397 -3.22 11.02 -35.72
C SER A 397 -3.28 9.93 -34.65
N ILE A 398 -4.10 10.15 -33.63
CA ILE A 398 -4.55 9.14 -32.68
C ILE A 398 -6.02 8.84 -32.96
N GLY A 399 -6.34 7.56 -33.07
CA GLY A 399 -7.72 7.09 -33.18
C GLY A 399 -8.16 6.34 -31.93
N VAL A 400 -9.45 6.43 -31.64
CA VAL A 400 -10.14 5.62 -30.63
C VAL A 400 -11.27 4.89 -31.33
N ASP A 401 -11.27 3.56 -31.22
CA ASP A 401 -12.32 2.70 -31.77
C ASP A 401 -12.93 1.84 -30.66
N TYR A 402 -14.17 1.38 -30.86
CA TYR A 402 -14.80 0.38 -30.01
C TYR A 402 -15.27 -0.84 -30.80
N SER A 403 -15.52 -1.93 -30.09
CA SER A 403 -16.07 -3.16 -30.63
C SER A 403 -16.89 -3.92 -29.56
N THR A 404 -17.95 -4.60 -30.00
CA THR A 404 -18.76 -5.48 -29.15
C THR A 404 -18.27 -6.93 -29.15
N ASP A 405 -17.55 -7.34 -30.20
CA ASP A 405 -17.13 -8.72 -30.47
C ASP A 405 -15.61 -8.91 -30.49
N GLY A 406 -14.82 -7.83 -30.52
CA GLY A 406 -13.37 -7.85 -30.64
C GLY A 406 -12.85 -7.94 -32.08
N GLU A 407 -13.73 -8.09 -33.05
CA GLU A 407 -13.41 -8.32 -34.47
C GLU A 407 -13.83 -7.12 -35.34
N SER A 408 -15.05 -6.65 -35.16
CA SER A 408 -15.65 -5.55 -35.91
C SER A 408 -15.46 -4.23 -35.15
N TRP A 409 -14.73 -3.29 -35.75
CA TRP A 409 -14.34 -2.04 -35.07
C TRP A 409 -15.04 -0.83 -35.67
N THR A 410 -15.58 0.03 -34.80
CA THR A 410 -16.20 1.31 -35.17
C THR A 410 -15.35 2.46 -34.63
N ASN A 411 -14.91 3.37 -35.51
CA ASN A 411 -14.17 4.57 -35.11
C ASN A 411 -15.10 5.60 -34.48
N ILE A 412 -14.71 6.13 -33.32
CA ILE A 412 -15.46 7.23 -32.65
C ILE A 412 -14.71 8.55 -32.71
N TYR A 413 -13.39 8.49 -32.83
CA TYR A 413 -12.55 9.66 -32.87
C TYR A 413 -11.29 9.36 -33.65
N THR A 414 -10.87 10.33 -34.47
CA THR A 414 -9.54 10.38 -35.07
C THR A 414 -9.06 11.82 -34.99
N SER A 415 -7.94 12.07 -34.32
CA SER A 415 -7.34 13.39 -34.28
C SER A 415 -6.82 13.79 -35.68
N PRO A 416 -6.68 15.09 -35.97
CA PRO A 416 -5.87 15.54 -37.10
C PRO A 416 -4.44 14.98 -37.02
N VAL A 417 -3.74 14.95 -38.16
CA VAL A 417 -2.31 14.62 -38.21
C VAL A 417 -1.51 15.85 -37.78
N ILE A 418 -1.19 15.91 -36.49
CA ILE A 418 -0.51 17.06 -35.86
C ILE A 418 0.57 16.57 -34.90
N ASP A 419 1.33 17.49 -34.31
CA ASP A 419 2.36 17.16 -33.34
C ASP A 419 1.78 16.34 -32.17
N TYR A 420 2.41 15.21 -31.84
CA TYR A 420 1.93 14.28 -30.81
C TYR A 420 1.73 14.95 -29.44
N SER A 421 2.51 16.00 -29.14
CA SER A 421 2.46 16.69 -27.86
C SER A 421 1.24 17.62 -27.72
N THR A 422 0.58 17.96 -28.83
CA THR A 422 -0.57 18.89 -28.84
C THR A 422 -1.91 18.18 -29.06
N ILE A 423 -1.90 16.89 -29.40
CA ILE A 423 -3.11 16.09 -29.56
C ILE A 423 -3.92 16.14 -28.25
N SER A 424 -5.12 16.65 -28.37
CA SER A 424 -6.07 16.73 -27.27
C SER A 424 -7.50 16.64 -27.79
N THR A 425 -8.40 16.16 -26.94
CA THR A 425 -9.83 16.11 -27.21
C THR A 425 -10.59 16.11 -25.90
N ASP A 426 -11.78 16.66 -25.93
CA ASP A 426 -12.76 16.61 -24.86
C ASP A 426 -14.13 16.52 -25.54
N GLN A 427 -14.66 15.30 -25.65
CA GLN A 427 -15.82 15.00 -26.46
C GLN A 427 -16.89 14.24 -25.70
N TRP A 428 -18.12 14.71 -25.86
CA TRP A 428 -19.32 13.95 -25.52
C TRP A 428 -19.70 13.05 -26.70
N LEU A 429 -19.93 11.77 -26.42
CA LEU A 429 -20.37 10.78 -27.39
C LEU A 429 -21.90 10.67 -27.33
N THR A 430 -22.53 11.01 -28.46
CA THR A 430 -23.99 10.96 -28.62
C THR A 430 -24.33 10.14 -29.87
N PRO A 431 -25.03 9.00 -29.74
CA PRO A 431 -25.55 8.43 -28.51
C PRO A 431 -24.46 7.87 -27.57
N THR A 432 -24.83 7.59 -26.31
CA THR A 432 -23.96 6.83 -25.40
C THR A 432 -23.65 5.46 -25.98
N ILE A 433 -22.38 5.07 -25.92
CA ILE A 433 -21.88 3.83 -26.52
C ILE A 433 -21.83 2.75 -25.43
N THR A 434 -22.26 1.53 -25.79
CA THR A 434 -22.12 0.34 -24.95
C THR A 434 -21.24 -0.67 -25.68
N ALA A 435 -20.03 -0.93 -25.16
CA ALA A 435 -19.07 -1.81 -25.82
C ALA A 435 -18.09 -2.44 -24.83
N ARG A 436 -17.63 -3.66 -25.12
CA ARG A 436 -16.68 -4.41 -24.28
C ARG A 436 -15.22 -4.10 -24.64
N TYR A 437 -14.94 -3.96 -25.93
CA TYR A 437 -13.59 -3.79 -26.44
C TYR A 437 -13.37 -2.36 -26.91
N TRP A 438 -12.21 -1.82 -26.58
CA TRP A 438 -11.78 -0.48 -26.98
C TRP A 438 -10.35 -0.57 -27.49
N ARG A 439 -9.98 0.25 -28.47
CA ARG A 439 -8.58 0.30 -28.91
C ARG A 439 -8.09 1.69 -29.23
N LEU A 440 -6.79 1.88 -29.00
CA LEU A 440 -6.05 3.05 -29.44
C LEU A 440 -5.26 2.71 -30.70
N THR A 441 -5.40 3.56 -31.71
CA THR A 441 -4.72 3.47 -33.00
C THR A 441 -3.88 4.71 -33.26
N THR A 442 -2.90 4.60 -34.15
CA THR A 442 -2.15 5.77 -34.65
C THR A 442 -1.74 5.58 -36.10
N SER A 443 -1.64 6.69 -36.85
CA SER A 443 -1.05 6.69 -38.19
C SER A 443 0.48 6.61 -38.20
N SER A 444 1.13 6.78 -37.04
CA SER A 444 2.60 6.72 -36.94
C SER A 444 3.14 5.30 -37.10
N VAL A 445 3.96 5.08 -38.13
CA VAL A 445 4.68 3.82 -38.34
C VAL A 445 5.78 3.55 -37.30
N ASN A 446 6.36 4.63 -36.75
CA ASN A 446 7.41 4.56 -35.73
C ASN A 446 6.87 4.37 -34.31
N GLY A 447 5.58 4.67 -34.13
CA GLY A 447 4.84 4.52 -32.89
C GLY A 447 5.15 5.54 -31.79
N PHE A 448 4.36 5.43 -30.73
CA PHE A 448 4.44 6.24 -29.51
C PHE A 448 4.31 5.35 -28.28
N GLY A 449 4.86 5.80 -27.16
CA GLY A 449 4.58 5.30 -25.82
C GLY A 449 3.72 6.28 -25.02
N GLY A 450 3.27 5.91 -23.83
CA GLY A 450 2.64 6.85 -22.90
C GLY A 450 3.70 7.75 -22.24
N SER A 451 3.35 9.02 -22.03
CA SER A 451 4.22 9.98 -21.32
C SER A 451 4.23 9.72 -19.80
N SER A 452 4.90 10.54 -19.00
CA SER A 452 4.85 10.43 -17.53
C SER A 452 3.49 10.78 -16.91
N SER A 453 2.55 11.26 -17.72
CA SER A 453 1.23 11.73 -17.30
C SER A 453 0.17 11.41 -18.36
N SER A 454 0.20 10.20 -18.92
CA SER A 454 -0.82 9.83 -19.91
C SER A 454 -2.20 9.87 -19.26
N ARG A 455 -3.12 10.58 -19.92
CA ARG A 455 -4.48 10.91 -19.43
C ARG A 455 -5.45 10.79 -20.60
N ILE A 456 -5.42 9.64 -21.27
CA ILE A 456 -6.50 9.27 -22.19
C ILE A 456 -7.56 8.58 -21.35
N MET A 457 -8.75 9.15 -21.26
CA MET A 457 -9.81 8.64 -20.40
C MET A 457 -11.08 8.52 -21.22
N PHE A 458 -11.80 7.42 -21.04
CA PHE A 458 -13.14 7.28 -21.58
C PHE A 458 -14.02 6.55 -20.59
N GLY A 459 -15.27 6.97 -20.51
CA GLY A 459 -16.22 6.39 -19.57
C GLY A 459 -17.53 7.11 -19.57
N TYR A 460 -18.31 6.84 -18.52
CA TYR A 460 -19.60 7.44 -18.32
C TYR A 460 -19.50 8.59 -17.33
N VAL A 461 -20.00 9.76 -17.73
CA VAL A 461 -20.24 10.91 -16.87
C VAL A 461 -21.75 11.12 -16.84
N SER A 462 -22.36 10.97 -15.67
CA SER A 462 -23.80 11.16 -15.56
C SER A 462 -24.14 12.62 -15.35
N LYS A 463 -25.41 12.92 -15.49
CA LYS A 463 -25.92 14.27 -15.24
C LYS A 463 -25.95 14.60 -13.75
N GLY A 464 -25.74 13.67 -12.83
CA GLY A 464 -25.71 13.95 -11.39
C GLY A 464 -27.10 13.98 -10.76
N LEU A 465 -27.87 15.05 -10.97
CA LEU A 465 -29.19 15.26 -10.38
C LEU A 465 -30.26 15.32 -11.48
N THR A 466 -31.35 14.58 -11.32
CA THR A 466 -32.48 14.58 -12.26
C THR A 466 -33.78 14.82 -11.52
N PHE A 467 -34.51 15.87 -11.88
CA PHE A 467 -35.84 16.18 -11.33
C PHE A 467 -36.94 15.49 -12.13
N THR A 468 -38.03 15.11 -11.46
CA THR A 468 -39.24 14.60 -12.13
C THR A 468 -40.03 15.73 -12.80
N THR A 469 -39.96 16.96 -12.26
CA THR A 469 -40.54 18.18 -12.84
C THR A 469 -39.47 19.26 -12.96
N PRO A 470 -39.34 19.96 -14.11
CA PRO A 470 -38.37 21.03 -14.26
C PRO A 470 -38.54 22.12 -13.17
N PRO A 471 -37.47 22.49 -12.45
CA PRO A 471 -37.52 23.61 -11.52
C PRO A 471 -37.89 24.90 -12.25
N ALA A 472 -38.77 25.71 -11.65
CA ALA A 472 -39.26 26.95 -12.26
C ALA A 472 -38.12 27.92 -12.59
N ALA A 473 -38.34 28.77 -13.60
CA ALA A 473 -37.37 29.79 -14.00
C ALA A 473 -36.97 30.68 -12.80
N GLY A 474 -35.65 30.78 -12.55
CA GLY A 474 -35.09 31.56 -11.45
C GLY A 474 -35.09 30.86 -10.09
N ALA A 475 -35.58 29.61 -9.99
CA ALA A 475 -35.56 28.87 -8.74
C ALA A 475 -34.13 28.42 -8.39
N SER A 476 -33.64 28.73 -7.18
CA SER A 476 -32.34 28.26 -6.72
C SER A 476 -32.38 26.77 -6.40
N ILE A 477 -31.31 26.05 -6.76
CA ILE A 477 -31.16 24.62 -6.49
C ILE A 477 -29.94 24.43 -5.59
N GLU A 478 -30.16 23.85 -4.42
CA GLU A 478 -29.14 23.68 -3.39
C GLU A 478 -29.10 22.22 -2.90
N MET A 479 -27.91 21.79 -2.49
CA MET A 479 -27.65 20.44 -2.02
C MET A 479 -26.82 20.47 -0.74
N ASP A 480 -27.23 19.66 0.24
CA ASP A 480 -26.32 19.18 1.29
C ASP A 480 -25.96 17.73 1.00
N CYS A 481 -24.75 17.31 1.35
CA CYS A 481 -24.35 15.92 1.23
C CYS A 481 -23.11 15.59 2.07
N LYS A 482 -22.78 14.31 2.17
CA LYS A 482 -21.51 13.87 2.78
C LYS A 482 -20.53 13.37 1.73
N ILE A 483 -19.24 13.61 1.98
CA ILE A 483 -18.12 12.94 1.33
C ILE A 483 -17.40 12.02 2.33
N ASN A 484 -16.87 10.90 1.86
CA ASN A 484 -16.13 9.92 2.66
C ASN A 484 -14.70 9.70 2.15
N GLN A 485 -14.27 10.54 1.22
CA GLN A 485 -12.92 10.55 0.64
C GLN A 485 -12.49 12.01 0.47
N PRO A 486 -11.21 12.34 0.71
CA PRO A 486 -10.68 13.65 0.38
C PRO A 486 -10.74 13.93 -1.13
N LEU A 487 -11.26 15.10 -1.49
CA LEU A 487 -11.15 15.66 -2.84
C LEU A 487 -9.93 16.58 -2.87
N LYS A 488 -8.84 16.14 -3.49
CA LYS A 488 -7.61 16.96 -3.52
C LYS A 488 -7.70 18.01 -4.62
N ASN A 489 -7.75 19.28 -4.20
CA ASN A 489 -7.68 20.44 -5.07
C ASN A 489 -6.95 21.60 -4.36
N GLU A 490 -6.97 22.79 -4.97
CA GLU A 490 -6.25 23.98 -4.47
C GLU A 490 -6.76 24.50 -3.13
N ASN A 491 -7.99 24.16 -2.74
CA ASN A 491 -8.59 24.60 -1.48
C ASN A 491 -8.27 23.67 -0.30
N TRP A 492 -7.64 22.51 -0.54
CA TRP A 492 -7.43 21.50 0.48
C TRP A 492 -5.97 21.07 0.57
N VAL A 493 -5.46 21.02 1.79
CA VAL A 493 -4.20 20.36 2.14
C VAL A 493 -4.50 18.97 2.70
N LEU A 494 -3.57 18.04 2.50
CA LEU A 494 -3.67 16.69 3.07
C LEU A 494 -2.44 16.39 3.92
N ASP A 495 -2.69 16.06 5.18
CA ASP A 495 -1.67 15.70 6.16
C ASP A 495 -1.83 14.23 6.54
N PHE A 496 -0.77 13.45 6.33
CA PHE A 496 -0.76 12.02 6.64
C PHE A 496 0.53 11.58 7.33
N GLY A 497 0.37 10.80 8.40
CA GLY A 497 1.43 10.10 9.10
C GLY A 497 0.85 8.88 9.83
N PHE A 498 1.71 7.99 10.31
CA PHE A 498 1.28 6.79 11.04
C PHE A 498 2.38 6.35 12.01
N SER A 499 2.11 5.32 12.79
CA SER A 499 3.06 4.75 13.73
C SER A 499 3.13 3.24 13.64
N VAL A 500 4.23 2.68 14.12
CA VAL A 500 4.38 1.26 14.44
C VAL A 500 4.71 1.17 15.92
N GLN A 501 3.84 0.54 16.71
CA GLN A 501 4.03 0.36 18.14
C GLN A 501 4.31 -1.11 18.46
N PHE A 502 5.52 -1.39 18.91
CA PHE A 502 5.96 -2.73 19.22
C PHE A 502 5.55 -3.13 20.63
N SER A 503 5.17 -4.39 20.80
CA SER A 503 4.85 -4.95 22.11
C SER A 503 5.42 -6.37 22.27
N ARG A 504 5.45 -6.84 23.51
CA ARG A 504 5.85 -8.22 23.81
C ARG A 504 4.68 -9.16 23.46
N GLY A 505 5.03 -10.28 22.84
CA GLY A 505 4.12 -11.39 22.51
C GLY A 505 3.73 -12.21 23.72
#